data_AF-A0A7C1QGW4-F1
#
_entry.id   AF-A0A7C1QGW4-F1
#
_cell.length_a   1.000
_cell.length_b   1.000
_cell.length_c   1.000
_cell.angle_alpha   90.00
_cell.angle_beta   90.00
_cell.angle_gamma   90.00
#
_symmetry.space_group_name_H-M   'P 1'
#
loop_
_entity.id
_entity.type
_entity.pdbx_description
1 polymer ?
#
loop_
_entity_poly.entity_id
_entity_poly.type
_entity_poly.pdbx_seq_one_letter_code
_entity_poly.pdbx_strand_id
1 'polypeptide(L)'
;MFNYRIIKRKSLIYYKDNMELKKFKILASDGLAQEGIEILNEFNNFDVTIKNKTTKEELLEIIEYYDGIIVRSATKMTADIIKAGKKLRVIVRAGTGYDNINIDECNKHGIVVIITPLGNSNAVVELTIGHMLNFARHIYEANFSMREGKWNKKSLRGTELRGKTIGVIGLGHIGAAVVKRCQVFNMKVIAYDRFVPKKRGRDLGIKLMDKLDDLLVQSDYITIHIPLTAQTKDLISYPEILKMKPNVIIVNVARGGIVNEDALYDALKNNRIGGACIDVFTKEPIYAEDAPFIGLDNCITTPHLGANTIEAQIEVAKLAAERIAQALNSKIFIDAVNISFNLSEEMADIYRPYIELGAFLSKFITQINQSKIVSVKIKYKGEIFTNFDPIKAVTLQSLFDRRLSEIITYINLEEILIENEIKVDVGKFNKPINFENYIKIYIRTEDG
;
A
#
# COMPACT_ATOMS: atom_id res chain seq x y z
N MET A 1 15.40 17.09 -23.03
CA MET A 1 14.52 17.79 -22.05
C MET A 1 13.08 17.44 -22.35
N PHE A 2 12.53 16.40 -21.72
CA PHE A 2 11.12 16.05 -21.87
C PHE A 2 10.32 16.87 -20.86
N ASN A 3 9.54 17.81 -21.37
CA ASN A 3 8.56 18.58 -20.60
C ASN A 3 7.43 17.65 -20.16
N TYR A 4 7.50 17.13 -18.93
CA TYR A 4 6.33 16.63 -18.23
C TYR A 4 5.41 17.81 -17.95
N ARG A 5 4.39 17.98 -18.81
CA ARG A 5 3.23 18.81 -18.49
C ARG A 5 2.54 18.15 -17.29
N ILE A 6 2.87 18.63 -16.10
CA ILE A 6 2.11 18.42 -14.88
C ILE A 6 0.70 18.93 -15.19
N ILE A 7 -0.24 18.00 -15.38
CA ILE A 7 -1.66 18.30 -15.27
C ILE A 7 -1.83 18.76 -13.82
N LYS A 8 -1.89 20.07 -13.59
CA LYS A 8 -2.22 20.63 -12.27
C LYS A 8 -3.52 19.96 -11.83
N ARG A 9 -3.43 19.04 -10.85
CA ARG A 9 -4.60 18.42 -10.21
C ARG A 9 -5.41 19.53 -9.57
N LYS A 10 -6.53 19.91 -10.21
CA LYS A 10 -7.47 20.93 -9.74
C LYS A 10 -8.11 20.59 -8.39
N SER A 11 -7.99 19.35 -7.90
CA SER A 11 -8.60 18.86 -6.66
C SER A 11 -8.00 19.51 -5.40
N LEU A 12 -6.69 19.82 -5.39
CA LEU A 12 -6.01 20.44 -4.24
C LEU A 12 -6.40 21.91 -4.00
N ILE A 13 -6.80 22.63 -5.05
CA ILE A 13 -7.12 24.07 -4.99
C ILE A 13 -8.35 24.34 -4.11
N TYR A 14 -9.26 23.37 -3.97
CA TYR A 14 -10.49 23.52 -3.18
C TYR A 14 -10.31 23.35 -1.67
N TYR A 15 -9.14 22.93 -1.18
CA TYR A 15 -8.92 22.76 0.27
C TYR A 15 -8.49 24.04 0.99
N LYS A 16 -8.38 25.17 0.28
CA LYS A 16 -7.76 26.41 0.82
C LYS A 16 -8.72 27.34 1.55
N ASP A 17 -10.03 27.26 1.32
CA ASP A 17 -10.94 28.32 1.75
C ASP A 17 -11.86 27.97 2.93
N ASN A 18 -11.58 28.68 4.05
CA ASN A 18 -12.53 29.29 4.98
C ASN A 18 -13.48 28.41 5.82
N MET A 19 -12.94 27.86 6.90
CA MET A 19 -13.56 27.87 8.25
C MET A 19 -12.42 28.04 9.28
N GLU A 20 -12.69 28.33 10.56
CA GLU A 20 -11.68 28.17 11.63
C GLU A 20 -11.23 26.70 11.67
N LEU A 21 -10.24 26.37 10.84
CA LEU A 21 -9.81 25.01 10.63
C LEU A 21 -9.08 24.57 11.89
N LYS A 22 -9.57 23.47 12.48
CA LYS A 22 -8.88 22.76 13.54
C LYS A 22 -7.43 22.55 13.13
N LYS A 23 -6.49 23.03 13.95
CA LYS A 23 -5.06 22.80 13.72
C LYS A 23 -4.74 21.32 13.92
N PHE A 24 -4.04 20.72 12.96
CA PHE A 24 -3.57 19.35 13.01
C PHE A 24 -2.05 19.30 13.10
N LYS A 25 -1.54 18.44 13.96
CA LYS A 25 -0.09 18.16 14.02
C LYS A 25 0.24 16.92 13.19
N ILE A 26 1.20 17.05 12.29
CA ILE A 26 1.65 15.98 11.39
C ILE A 26 3.14 15.70 11.61
N LEU A 27 3.49 14.43 11.80
CA LEU A 27 4.89 13.99 11.87
C LEU A 27 5.26 13.22 10.60
N ALA A 28 6.32 13.61 9.89
CA ALA A 28 7.00 12.75 8.93
C ALA A 28 8.23 12.14 9.61
N SER A 29 8.21 10.83 9.88
CA SER A 29 9.19 10.16 10.76
C SER A 29 10.43 9.60 10.06
N ASP A 30 10.34 9.39 8.74
CA ASP A 30 11.38 8.77 7.91
C ASP A 30 11.85 9.70 6.77
N GLY A 31 11.77 11.01 7.01
CA GLY A 31 11.91 12.05 6.00
C GLY A 31 10.75 12.10 5.02
N LEU A 32 10.69 13.18 4.23
CA LEU A 32 9.71 13.39 3.19
C LEU A 32 10.37 14.19 2.07
N ALA A 33 10.14 13.85 0.80
CA ALA A 33 10.65 14.64 -0.32
C ALA A 33 10.04 16.05 -0.31
N GLN A 34 10.80 17.03 -0.80
CA GLN A 34 10.46 18.45 -0.75
C GLN A 34 9.08 18.74 -1.34
N GLU A 35 8.71 18.07 -2.42
CA GLU A 35 7.41 18.23 -3.09
C GLU A 35 6.24 17.80 -2.20
N GLY A 36 6.42 16.79 -1.34
CA GLY A 36 5.41 16.40 -0.35
C GLY A 36 5.29 17.44 0.78
N ILE A 37 6.41 18.02 1.19
CA ILE A 37 6.46 19.09 2.20
C ILE A 37 5.72 20.34 1.68
N GLU A 38 5.99 20.72 0.43
CA GLU A 38 5.33 21.84 -0.23
C GLU A 38 3.82 21.67 -0.24
N ILE A 39 3.31 20.49 -0.60
CA ILE A 39 1.87 20.19 -0.57
C ILE A 39 1.31 20.36 0.84
N LEU A 40 1.97 19.84 1.88
CA LEU A 40 1.48 19.99 3.25
C LEU A 40 1.47 21.46 3.71
N ASN A 41 2.47 22.24 3.32
CA ASN A 41 2.58 23.66 3.65
C ASN A 41 1.56 24.54 2.93
N GLU A 42 0.87 24.03 1.90
CA GLU A 42 -0.26 24.74 1.29
C GLU A 42 -1.49 24.83 2.21
N PHE A 43 -1.52 24.04 3.30
CA PHE A 43 -2.63 23.99 4.25
C PHE A 43 -2.30 24.79 5.51
N ASN A 44 -2.98 25.93 5.70
CA ASN A 44 -2.75 26.84 6.84
C ASN A 44 -3.06 26.21 8.22
N ASN A 45 -3.74 25.07 8.26
CA ASN A 45 -4.13 24.38 9.48
C ASN A 45 -3.21 23.21 9.86
N PHE A 46 -2.12 22.97 9.12
CA PHE A 46 -1.16 21.93 9.44
C PHE A 46 0.09 22.49 10.14
N ASP A 47 0.49 21.83 11.22
CA ASP A 47 1.76 22.01 11.93
C ASP A 47 2.60 20.75 11.65
N VAL A 48 3.53 20.87 10.69
CA VAL A 48 4.28 19.73 10.13
C VAL A 48 5.67 19.68 10.74
N THR A 49 5.99 18.56 11.38
CA THR A 49 7.34 18.24 11.87
C THR A 49 7.95 17.15 11.01
N ILE A 50 9.20 17.36 10.57
CA ILE A 50 9.91 16.41 9.71
C ILE A 50 11.16 15.94 10.42
N LYS A 51 11.30 14.63 10.57
CA LYS A 51 12.48 13.95 11.07
C LYS A 51 12.94 12.95 10.04
N ASN A 52 14.24 12.93 9.75
CA ASN A 52 14.82 11.97 8.80
C ASN A 52 14.82 10.54 9.37
N LYS A 53 14.89 10.43 10.69
CA LYS A 53 14.82 9.19 11.44
C LYS A 53 14.32 9.53 12.84
N THR A 54 13.31 8.81 13.31
CA THR A 54 12.82 8.89 14.68
C THR A 54 12.99 7.52 15.31
N THR A 55 13.61 7.44 16.50
CA THR A 55 13.74 6.14 17.18
C THR A 55 12.41 5.71 17.79
N LYS A 56 12.32 4.45 18.20
CA LYS A 56 11.12 3.94 18.88
C LYS A 56 10.87 4.71 20.18
N GLU A 57 11.92 4.95 20.95
CA GLU A 57 11.88 5.64 22.25
C GLU A 57 11.39 7.09 22.06
N GLU A 58 11.96 7.78 21.08
CA GLU A 58 11.56 9.15 20.74
C GLU A 58 10.11 9.21 20.22
N LEU A 59 9.67 8.23 19.42
CA LEU A 59 8.28 8.13 18.99
C LEU A 59 7.33 7.97 20.18
N LEU A 60 7.66 7.12 21.15
CA LEU A 60 6.83 6.93 22.35
C LEU A 60 6.66 8.22 23.15
N GLU A 61 7.66 9.10 23.17
CA GLU A 61 7.61 10.39 23.87
C GLU A 61 6.76 11.44 23.15
N ILE A 62 6.77 11.45 21.81
CA ILE A 62 6.18 12.55 21.03
C ILE A 62 4.87 12.20 20.34
N ILE A 63 4.56 10.93 20.10
CA ILE A 63 3.45 10.53 19.22
C ILE A 63 2.08 10.95 19.75
N GLU A 64 1.91 11.10 21.07
CA GLU A 64 0.64 11.51 21.68
C GLU A 64 0.17 12.92 21.26
N TYR A 65 1.09 13.74 20.74
CA TYR A 65 0.81 15.11 20.32
C TYR A 65 0.38 15.23 18.85
N TYR A 66 0.52 14.18 18.04
CA TYR A 66 0.26 14.21 16.60
C TYR A 66 -1.13 13.66 16.24
N ASP A 67 -1.80 14.31 15.28
CA ASP A 67 -3.06 13.84 14.70
C ASP A 67 -2.82 12.87 13.52
N GLY A 68 -1.67 12.99 12.86
CA GLY A 68 -1.29 12.12 11.76
C GLY A 68 0.22 11.91 11.66
N ILE A 69 0.62 10.75 11.14
CA ILE A 69 2.02 10.42 10.90
C ILE A 69 2.22 9.87 9.49
N ILE A 70 3.28 10.33 8.80
CA ILE A 70 3.79 9.76 7.56
C ILE A 70 5.03 8.93 7.90
N VAL A 71 5.01 7.66 7.52
CA VAL A 71 6.11 6.71 7.73
C VAL A 71 6.51 6.06 6.41
N ARG A 72 7.71 5.50 6.34
CA ARG A 72 8.22 4.67 5.25
C ARG A 72 8.45 3.26 5.77
N SER A 73 9.54 2.58 5.37
CA SER A 73 9.88 1.24 5.86
C SER A 73 10.70 1.25 7.16
N ALA A 74 11.34 2.37 7.51
CA ALA A 74 12.29 2.41 8.63
C ALA A 74 11.56 2.49 9.99
N THR A 75 10.58 3.37 10.11
CA THR A 75 9.76 3.46 11.33
C THR A 75 8.81 2.26 11.40
N LYS A 76 8.87 1.49 12.51
CA LYS A 76 7.92 0.41 12.79
C LYS A 76 6.84 0.92 13.73
N MET A 77 5.60 0.97 13.25
CA MET A 77 4.43 1.33 14.06
C MET A 77 3.96 0.11 14.85
N THR A 78 4.67 -0.16 15.95
CA THR A 78 4.39 -1.25 16.88
C THR A 78 3.18 -0.93 17.78
N ALA A 79 2.63 -1.96 18.43
CA ALA A 79 1.41 -1.81 19.23
C ALA A 79 1.54 -0.79 20.38
N ASP A 80 2.71 -0.70 21.01
CA ASP A 80 3.01 0.29 22.05
C ASP A 80 3.07 1.73 21.52
N ILE A 81 3.66 1.97 20.34
CA ILE A 81 3.63 3.29 19.69
C ILE A 81 2.19 3.70 19.35
N ILE A 82 1.41 2.77 18.79
CA ILE A 82 0.01 3.03 18.40
C ILE A 82 -0.82 3.39 19.64
N LYS A 83 -0.68 2.66 20.74
CA LYS A 83 -1.34 2.95 22.03
C LYS A 83 -0.92 4.30 22.62
N ALA A 84 0.35 4.69 22.48
CA ALA A 84 0.83 5.97 22.94
C ALA A 84 0.24 7.15 22.13
N GLY A 85 -0.15 6.91 20.88
CA GLY A 85 -0.73 7.91 19.96
C GLY A 85 -2.17 8.34 20.28
N LYS A 86 -2.42 8.90 21.47
CA LYS A 86 -3.78 9.25 21.95
C LYS A 86 -4.60 10.17 21.04
N LYS A 87 -3.94 10.99 20.22
CA LYS A 87 -4.58 11.89 19.24
C LYS A 87 -4.51 11.39 17.80
N LEU A 88 -3.75 10.33 17.56
CA LEU A 88 -3.44 9.84 16.23
C LEU A 88 -4.72 9.34 15.57
N ARG A 89 -4.96 9.74 14.33
CA ARG A 89 -6.15 9.37 13.55
C ARG A 89 -5.81 8.68 12.25
N VAL A 90 -4.64 8.98 11.71
CA VAL A 90 -4.20 8.46 10.43
C VAL A 90 -2.70 8.18 10.43
N ILE A 91 -2.34 7.01 9.89
CA ILE A 91 -0.97 6.65 9.52
C ILE A 91 -0.95 6.55 8.01
N VAL A 92 -0.12 7.35 7.35
CA VAL A 92 0.12 7.23 5.92
C VAL A 92 1.49 6.57 5.69
N ARG A 93 1.47 5.38 5.12
CA ARG A 93 2.68 4.70 4.69
C ARG A 93 3.01 5.19 3.27
N ALA A 94 4.10 5.93 3.14
CA ALA A 94 4.67 6.33 1.86
C ALA A 94 5.29 5.12 1.12
N GLY A 95 4.42 4.41 0.41
CA GLY A 95 4.67 3.32 -0.52
C GLY A 95 3.63 2.20 -0.36
N THR A 96 3.80 1.12 -1.11
CA THR A 96 2.75 0.08 -1.23
C THR A 96 2.66 -0.93 -0.06
N GLY A 97 3.77 -1.32 0.56
CA GLY A 97 3.77 -2.27 1.68
C GLY A 97 3.49 -1.61 3.02
N TYR A 98 2.84 -2.32 3.93
CA TYR A 98 2.47 -1.83 5.27
C TYR A 98 2.84 -2.83 6.37
N ASP A 99 3.79 -3.73 6.08
CA ASP A 99 4.25 -4.80 6.97
C ASP A 99 4.87 -4.26 8.28
N ASN A 100 5.31 -3.01 8.27
CA ASN A 100 5.86 -2.29 9.41
C ASN A 100 4.80 -1.62 10.30
N ILE A 101 3.50 -1.88 10.06
CA ILE A 101 2.38 -1.29 10.81
C ILE A 101 1.52 -2.40 11.41
N ASN A 102 1.29 -2.33 12.72
CA ASN A 102 0.38 -3.24 13.38
C ASN A 102 -1.09 -2.83 13.12
N ILE A 103 -1.68 -3.40 12.06
CA ILE A 103 -3.05 -3.09 11.63
C ILE A 103 -4.09 -3.42 12.70
N ASP A 104 -3.95 -4.55 13.40
CA ASP A 104 -4.89 -4.96 14.44
C ASP A 104 -4.95 -3.94 15.57
N GLU A 105 -3.79 -3.39 15.96
CA GLU A 105 -3.74 -2.36 16.99
C GLU A 105 -4.28 -1.01 16.50
N CYS A 106 -4.03 -0.66 15.24
CA CYS A 106 -4.66 0.50 14.60
C CYS A 106 -6.19 0.37 14.61
N ASN A 107 -6.72 -0.82 14.34
CA ASN A 107 -8.16 -1.09 14.33
C ASN A 107 -8.79 -0.86 15.70
N LYS A 108 -8.17 -1.36 16.77
CA LYS A 108 -8.63 -1.16 18.15
C LYS A 108 -8.66 0.31 18.58
N HIS A 109 -7.78 1.13 18.00
CA HIS A 109 -7.65 2.55 18.34
C HIS A 109 -8.31 3.49 17.31
N GLY A 110 -8.94 2.94 16.27
CA GLY A 110 -9.61 3.76 15.26
C GLY A 110 -8.70 4.53 14.31
N ILE A 111 -7.45 4.12 14.21
CA ILE A 111 -6.45 4.79 13.38
C ILE A 111 -6.54 4.23 11.97
N VAL A 112 -6.85 5.09 11.01
CA VAL A 112 -6.90 4.69 9.60
C VAL A 112 -5.49 4.57 9.06
N VAL A 113 -5.20 3.47 8.35
CA VAL A 113 -3.91 3.24 7.69
C VAL A 113 -4.11 3.39 6.19
N ILE A 114 -3.35 4.30 5.59
CA ILE A 114 -3.38 4.60 4.15
C ILE A 114 -2.02 4.27 3.55
N ILE A 115 -2.02 3.64 2.37
CA ILE A 115 -0.80 3.42 1.59
C ILE A 115 -0.76 4.36 0.37
N THR A 116 0.40 4.44 -0.28
CA THR A 116 0.52 5.14 -1.57
C THR A 116 0.88 4.14 -2.67
N PRO A 117 -0.12 3.44 -3.24
CA PRO A 117 0.13 2.47 -4.29
C PRO A 117 0.62 3.18 -5.55
N LEU A 118 1.24 2.42 -6.46
CA LEU A 118 1.75 2.89 -7.77
C LEU A 118 2.97 3.82 -7.74
N GLY A 119 3.13 4.68 -6.74
CA GLY A 119 4.21 5.68 -6.68
C GLY A 119 5.62 5.09 -6.80
N ASN A 120 5.80 3.82 -6.38
CA ASN A 120 7.07 3.11 -6.48
C ASN A 120 7.08 1.95 -7.50
N SER A 121 5.99 1.72 -8.24
CA SER A 121 5.85 0.51 -9.06
C SER A 121 6.87 0.44 -10.19
N ASN A 122 7.16 1.57 -10.87
CA ASN A 122 8.10 1.57 -11.98
C ASN A 122 9.54 1.27 -11.52
N ALA A 123 9.96 1.82 -10.37
CA ALA A 123 11.27 1.56 -9.78
C ALA A 123 11.48 0.06 -9.49
N VAL A 124 10.47 -0.61 -8.92
CA VAL A 124 10.54 -2.06 -8.63
C VAL A 124 10.62 -2.87 -9.93
N VAL A 125 9.87 -2.48 -10.95
CA VAL A 125 9.90 -3.12 -12.27
C VAL A 125 11.29 -2.99 -12.89
N GLU A 126 11.88 -1.79 -12.86
CA GLU A 126 13.22 -1.54 -13.39
C GLU A 126 14.29 -2.32 -12.63
N LEU A 127 14.21 -2.37 -11.29
CA LEU A 127 15.14 -3.18 -10.50
C LEU A 127 15.00 -4.67 -10.80
N THR A 128 13.77 -5.18 -10.98
CA THR A 128 13.53 -6.58 -11.36
C THR A 128 14.22 -6.93 -12.68
N ILE A 129 14.02 -6.10 -13.71
CA ILE A 129 14.67 -6.29 -15.01
C ILE A 129 16.19 -6.11 -14.93
N GLY A 130 16.65 -5.12 -14.14
CA GLY A 130 18.06 -4.87 -13.88
C GLY A 130 18.74 -6.08 -13.23
N HIS A 131 18.10 -6.69 -12.23
CA HIS A 131 18.55 -7.93 -11.58
C HIS A 131 18.64 -9.08 -12.56
N MET A 132 17.64 -9.28 -13.40
CA MET A 132 17.66 -10.33 -14.43
C MET A 132 18.82 -10.14 -15.40
N LEU A 133 19.04 -8.92 -15.89
CA LEU A 133 20.13 -8.61 -16.83
C LEU A 133 21.51 -8.71 -16.18
N ASN A 134 21.64 -8.22 -14.94
CA ASN A 134 22.87 -8.29 -14.17
C ASN A 134 23.28 -9.76 -13.96
N PHE A 135 22.33 -10.59 -13.53
CA PHE A 135 22.54 -12.03 -13.37
C PHE A 135 22.88 -12.71 -14.69
N ALA A 136 22.06 -12.51 -15.73
CA ALA A 136 22.25 -13.16 -17.03
C ALA A 136 23.61 -12.87 -17.66
N ARG A 137 24.21 -11.71 -17.36
CA ARG A 137 25.42 -11.21 -18.02
C ARG A 137 26.62 -11.07 -17.08
N HIS A 138 26.52 -11.52 -15.82
CA HIS A 138 27.55 -11.39 -14.80
C HIS A 138 28.08 -9.95 -14.64
N ILE A 139 27.21 -8.93 -14.75
CA ILE A 139 27.66 -7.52 -14.84
C ILE A 139 28.40 -7.10 -13.58
N TYR A 140 27.85 -7.44 -12.42
CA TYR A 140 28.45 -7.14 -11.11
C TYR A 140 29.84 -7.77 -10.96
N GLU A 141 29.94 -9.08 -11.19
CA GLU A 141 31.19 -9.85 -11.09
C GLU A 141 32.24 -9.35 -12.10
N ALA A 142 31.82 -9.08 -13.34
CA ALA A 142 32.69 -8.54 -14.38
C ALA A 142 33.28 -7.18 -14.00
N ASN A 143 32.45 -6.28 -13.46
CA ASN A 143 32.90 -4.97 -13.02
C ASN A 143 33.89 -5.08 -11.84
N PHE A 144 33.63 -5.97 -10.88
CA PHE A 144 34.54 -6.20 -9.74
C PHE A 144 35.90 -6.74 -10.22
N SER A 145 35.88 -7.77 -11.08
CA SER A 145 37.09 -8.33 -11.70
C SER A 145 37.94 -7.27 -12.40
N MET A 146 37.31 -6.37 -13.18
CA MET A 146 38.03 -5.31 -13.89
C MET A 146 38.69 -4.30 -12.93
N ARG A 147 38.04 -3.97 -11.81
CA ARG A 147 38.61 -3.09 -10.77
C ARG A 147 39.82 -3.71 -10.08
N GLU A 148 39.86 -5.03 -9.97
CA GLU A 148 41.01 -5.79 -9.47
C GLU A 148 42.11 -5.99 -10.53
N GLY A 149 41.97 -5.43 -11.74
CA GLY A 149 42.93 -5.60 -12.83
C GLY A 149 42.89 -6.98 -13.51
N LYS A 150 41.84 -7.77 -13.29
CA LYS A 150 41.67 -9.11 -13.88
C LYS A 150 40.84 -9.05 -15.17
N TRP A 151 41.27 -9.79 -16.20
CA TRP A 151 40.58 -9.88 -17.49
C TRP A 151 39.86 -11.24 -17.68
N ASN A 152 38.77 -11.43 -16.94
CA ASN A 152 38.06 -12.73 -16.82
C ASN A 152 37.04 -13.02 -17.94
N LYS A 153 37.30 -12.57 -19.18
CA LYS A 153 36.35 -12.67 -20.31
C LYS A 153 35.86 -14.10 -20.59
N LYS A 154 36.71 -15.11 -20.40
CA LYS A 154 36.37 -16.51 -20.73
C LYS A 154 35.45 -17.16 -19.69
N SER A 155 35.61 -16.87 -18.40
CA SER A 155 34.80 -17.45 -17.32
C SER A 155 33.43 -16.78 -17.20
N LEU A 156 33.31 -15.50 -17.56
CA LEU A 156 32.08 -14.70 -17.43
C LEU A 156 31.11 -14.86 -18.62
N ARG A 157 30.95 -16.08 -19.14
CA ARG A 157 30.04 -16.35 -20.27
C ARG A 157 28.59 -16.34 -19.78
N GLY A 158 27.90 -15.23 -20.02
CA GLY A 158 26.48 -15.09 -19.73
C GLY A 158 25.52 -15.78 -20.71
N THR A 159 24.22 -15.54 -20.51
CA THR A 159 23.12 -16.06 -21.31
C THR A 159 22.22 -14.94 -21.85
N GLU A 160 21.45 -15.25 -22.90
CA GLU A 160 20.42 -14.35 -23.42
C GLU A 160 19.07 -14.62 -22.76
N LEU A 161 18.28 -13.56 -22.54
CA LEU A 161 16.88 -13.66 -22.12
C LEU A 161 15.96 -14.13 -23.26
N ARG A 162 16.32 -13.82 -24.52
CA ARG A 162 15.51 -14.13 -25.70
C ARG A 162 15.15 -15.62 -25.75
N GLY A 163 13.87 -15.91 -25.93
CA GLY A 163 13.35 -17.27 -26.06
C GLY A 163 13.27 -18.06 -24.74
N LYS A 164 13.84 -17.56 -23.64
CA LYS A 164 13.66 -18.13 -22.29
C LYS A 164 12.23 -17.92 -21.81
N THR A 165 11.79 -18.81 -20.93
CA THR A 165 10.49 -18.72 -20.28
C THR A 165 10.62 -18.02 -18.93
N ILE A 166 9.84 -16.98 -18.69
CA ILE A 166 9.70 -16.36 -17.37
C ILE A 166 8.33 -16.65 -16.78
N GLY A 167 8.33 -17.16 -15.56
CA GLY A 167 7.17 -17.30 -14.70
C GLY A 167 7.00 -16.09 -13.80
N VAL A 168 5.87 -15.40 -13.92
CA VAL A 168 5.51 -14.25 -13.08
C VAL A 168 4.49 -14.70 -12.04
N ILE A 169 4.86 -14.72 -10.76
CA ILE A 169 3.97 -15.03 -9.65
C ILE A 169 3.38 -13.72 -9.12
N GLY A 170 2.09 -13.53 -9.30
CA GLY A 170 1.38 -12.27 -8.99
C GLY A 170 1.24 -11.35 -10.19
N LEU A 171 0.01 -11.05 -10.57
CA LEU A 171 -0.35 -10.26 -11.76
C LEU A 171 -1.01 -8.92 -11.40
N GLY A 172 -0.60 -8.35 -10.26
CA GLY A 172 -0.90 -6.98 -9.87
C GLY A 172 -0.19 -5.94 -10.75
N HIS A 173 -0.12 -4.68 -10.29
CA HIS A 173 0.46 -3.58 -11.07
C HIS A 173 1.91 -3.82 -11.49
N ILE A 174 2.76 -4.26 -10.55
CA ILE A 174 4.19 -4.51 -10.79
C ILE A 174 4.36 -5.73 -11.70
N GLY A 175 3.74 -6.88 -11.35
CA GLY A 175 3.85 -8.10 -12.16
C GLY A 175 3.39 -7.90 -13.60
N ALA A 176 2.25 -7.22 -13.82
CA ALA A 176 1.78 -6.89 -15.17
C ALA A 176 2.73 -5.96 -15.94
N ALA A 177 3.41 -5.04 -15.26
CA ALA A 177 4.42 -4.20 -15.89
C ALA A 177 5.68 -5.00 -16.24
N VAL A 178 6.15 -5.89 -15.36
CA VAL A 178 7.27 -6.81 -15.63
C VAL A 178 6.98 -7.69 -16.84
N VAL A 179 5.77 -8.26 -16.93
CA VAL A 179 5.30 -9.03 -18.11
C VAL A 179 5.57 -8.25 -19.41
N LYS A 180 5.13 -6.99 -19.47
CA LYS A 180 5.32 -6.15 -20.66
C LYS A 180 6.79 -5.92 -21.00
N ARG A 181 7.66 -5.72 -19.99
CA ARG A 181 9.10 -5.55 -20.23
C ARG A 181 9.74 -6.84 -20.72
N CYS A 182 9.40 -7.99 -20.14
CA CYS A 182 9.92 -9.29 -20.56
C CYS A 182 9.50 -9.67 -21.99
N GLN A 183 8.29 -9.29 -22.43
CA GLN A 183 7.85 -9.49 -23.81
C GLN A 183 8.72 -8.70 -24.82
N VAL A 184 9.20 -7.51 -24.46
CA VAL A 184 10.12 -6.71 -25.30
C VAL A 184 11.47 -7.40 -25.47
N PHE A 185 11.93 -8.14 -24.46
CA PHE A 185 13.12 -9.01 -24.56
C PHE A 185 12.85 -10.33 -25.31
N ASN A 186 11.68 -10.48 -25.92
CA ASN A 186 11.24 -11.70 -26.61
C ASN A 186 11.31 -12.96 -25.72
N MET A 187 11.03 -12.80 -24.43
CA MET A 187 10.82 -13.93 -23.52
C MET A 187 9.42 -14.53 -23.73
N LYS A 188 9.29 -15.83 -23.46
CA LYS A 188 7.98 -16.47 -23.30
C LYS A 188 7.48 -16.20 -21.89
N VAL A 189 6.38 -15.48 -21.74
CA VAL A 189 5.89 -15.09 -20.42
C VAL A 189 4.68 -15.94 -20.03
N ILE A 190 4.75 -16.58 -18.87
CA ILE A 190 3.66 -17.29 -18.21
C ILE A 190 3.47 -16.68 -16.83
N ALA A 191 2.24 -16.73 -16.29
CA ALA A 191 1.98 -16.17 -14.98
C ALA A 191 1.10 -17.08 -14.13
N TYR A 192 1.14 -16.90 -12.82
CA TYR A 192 0.24 -17.53 -11.86
C TYR A 192 -0.24 -16.46 -10.88
N ASP A 193 -1.55 -16.38 -10.70
CA ASP A 193 -2.19 -15.53 -9.69
C ASP A 193 -3.57 -16.12 -9.34
N ARG A 194 -3.79 -16.40 -8.06
CA ARG A 194 -5.00 -17.08 -7.56
C ARG A 194 -6.25 -16.19 -7.64
N PHE A 195 -6.08 -14.87 -7.56
CA PHE A 195 -7.19 -13.94 -7.39
C PHE A 195 -7.52 -13.16 -8.67
N VAL A 196 -6.65 -13.23 -9.67
CA VAL A 196 -6.82 -12.50 -10.92
C VAL A 196 -7.59 -13.36 -11.94
N PRO A 197 -8.64 -12.81 -12.58
CA PRO A 197 -9.39 -13.55 -13.59
C PRO A 197 -8.53 -13.83 -14.84
N LYS A 198 -8.74 -14.99 -15.48
CA LYS A 198 -8.05 -15.39 -16.73
C LYS A 198 -8.11 -14.35 -17.85
N LYS A 199 -9.14 -13.48 -17.86
CA LYS A 199 -9.25 -12.34 -18.78
C LYS A 199 -8.01 -11.45 -18.74
N ARG A 200 -7.46 -11.18 -17.55
CA ARG A 200 -6.28 -10.32 -17.38
C ARG A 200 -5.05 -10.87 -18.09
N GLY A 201 -4.85 -12.18 -18.07
CA GLY A 201 -3.77 -12.84 -18.80
C GLY A 201 -3.93 -12.66 -20.32
N ARG A 202 -5.16 -12.85 -20.83
CA ARG A 202 -5.47 -12.61 -22.26
C ARG A 202 -5.23 -11.16 -22.68
N ASP A 203 -5.66 -10.20 -21.86
CA ASP A 203 -5.46 -8.77 -22.12
C ASP A 203 -3.97 -8.39 -22.16
N LEU A 204 -3.11 -9.15 -21.47
CA LEU A 204 -1.65 -8.99 -21.48
C LEU A 204 -0.95 -9.89 -22.52
N GLY A 205 -1.69 -10.69 -23.29
CA GLY A 205 -1.11 -11.60 -24.28
C GLY A 205 -0.27 -12.73 -23.69
N ILE A 206 -0.60 -13.20 -22.49
CA ILE A 206 0.13 -14.26 -21.77
C ILE A 206 -0.80 -15.36 -21.26
N LYS A 207 -0.22 -16.54 -20.99
CA LYS A 207 -0.94 -17.65 -20.37
C LYS A 207 -0.93 -17.50 -18.85
N LEU A 208 -2.12 -17.35 -18.25
CA LEU A 208 -2.32 -17.48 -16.80
C LEU A 208 -2.51 -18.96 -16.47
N MET A 209 -1.60 -19.53 -15.71
CA MET A 209 -1.58 -20.93 -15.28
C MET A 209 -2.58 -21.15 -14.15
N ASP A 210 -3.20 -22.34 -14.15
CA ASP A 210 -4.16 -22.74 -13.13
C ASP A 210 -3.48 -23.22 -11.84
N LYS A 211 -2.25 -23.74 -11.95
CA LYS A 211 -1.46 -24.25 -10.82
C LYS A 211 -0.07 -23.60 -10.80
N LEU A 212 0.42 -23.33 -9.60
CA LEU A 212 1.78 -22.83 -9.40
C LEU A 212 2.82 -23.82 -9.94
N ASP A 213 2.65 -25.10 -9.67
CA ASP A 213 3.56 -26.17 -10.11
C ASP A 213 3.83 -26.15 -11.62
N ASP A 214 2.80 -25.91 -12.44
CA ASP A 214 2.93 -25.85 -13.90
C ASP A 214 3.86 -24.69 -14.32
N LEU A 215 3.80 -23.56 -13.59
CA LEU A 215 4.69 -22.43 -13.81
C LEU A 215 6.12 -22.77 -13.41
N LEU A 216 6.32 -23.39 -12.23
CA LEU A 216 7.65 -23.75 -11.71
C LEU A 216 8.43 -24.66 -12.66
N VAL A 217 7.78 -25.69 -13.21
CA VAL A 217 8.41 -26.67 -14.12
C VAL A 217 8.81 -26.05 -15.46
N GLN A 218 8.06 -25.05 -15.95
CA GLN A 218 8.27 -24.44 -17.26
C GLN A 218 9.26 -23.27 -17.26
N SER A 219 9.54 -22.68 -16.10
CA SER A 219 10.23 -21.40 -15.99
C SER A 219 11.75 -21.54 -15.99
N ASP A 220 12.43 -20.71 -16.80
CA ASP A 220 13.88 -20.48 -16.74
C ASP A 220 14.20 -19.31 -15.79
N TYR A 221 13.27 -18.37 -15.65
CA TYR A 221 13.28 -17.31 -14.65
C TYR A 221 11.95 -17.31 -13.89
N ILE A 222 11.97 -17.09 -12.58
CA ILE A 222 10.75 -16.91 -11.78
C ILE A 222 10.86 -15.56 -11.07
N THR A 223 9.87 -14.70 -11.22
CA THR A 223 9.79 -13.41 -10.52
C THR A 223 8.53 -13.31 -9.69
N ILE A 224 8.65 -12.77 -8.48
CA ILE A 224 7.60 -12.76 -7.46
C ILE A 224 7.13 -11.33 -7.21
N HIS A 225 5.81 -11.11 -7.28
CA HIS A 225 5.15 -9.80 -7.13
C HIS A 225 3.82 -9.90 -6.37
N ILE A 226 3.79 -10.72 -5.31
CA ILE A 226 2.64 -10.89 -4.41
C ILE A 226 2.94 -10.28 -3.03
N PRO A 227 1.92 -9.89 -2.24
CA PRO A 227 2.11 -9.51 -0.84
C PRO A 227 2.53 -10.70 0.03
N LEU A 228 3.15 -10.41 1.17
CA LEU A 228 3.37 -11.41 2.22
C LEU A 228 2.08 -11.54 3.07
N THR A 229 1.61 -12.76 3.21
CA THR A 229 0.41 -13.14 3.96
C THR A 229 0.65 -14.52 4.58
N ALA A 230 -0.21 -14.97 5.48
CA ALA A 230 -0.14 -16.34 5.99
C ALA A 230 -0.19 -17.41 4.88
N GLN A 231 -0.83 -17.12 3.73
CA GLN A 231 -0.94 -18.03 2.59
C GLN A 231 0.24 -17.96 1.62
N THR A 232 1.03 -16.90 1.67
CA THR A 232 2.15 -16.66 0.74
C THR A 232 3.52 -16.69 1.43
N LYS A 233 3.53 -16.80 2.76
CA LYS A 233 4.73 -17.09 3.54
C LYS A 233 5.27 -18.46 3.16
N ASP A 234 6.57 -18.53 2.87
CA ASP A 234 7.28 -19.73 2.43
C ASP A 234 6.62 -20.40 1.22
N LEU A 235 5.95 -19.62 0.35
CA LEU A 235 5.31 -20.11 -0.87
C LEU A 235 6.30 -20.83 -1.78
N ILE A 236 7.55 -20.36 -1.80
CA ILE A 236 8.66 -21.05 -2.47
C ILE A 236 9.56 -21.62 -1.38
N SER A 237 9.40 -22.91 -1.10
CA SER A 237 10.21 -23.66 -0.14
C SER A 237 10.85 -24.90 -0.80
N TYR A 238 11.38 -25.83 -0.01
CA TYR A 238 12.01 -27.06 -0.50
C TYR A 238 11.16 -27.81 -1.55
N PRO A 239 9.85 -28.07 -1.34
CA PRO A 239 9.05 -28.82 -2.30
C PRO A 239 8.90 -28.10 -3.64
N GLU A 240 8.76 -26.78 -3.64
CA GLU A 240 8.62 -25.98 -4.85
C GLU A 240 9.94 -25.89 -5.61
N ILE A 241 11.05 -25.67 -4.91
CA ILE A 241 12.40 -25.66 -5.50
C ILE A 241 12.71 -27.00 -6.19
N LEU A 242 12.31 -28.12 -5.59
CA LEU A 242 12.50 -29.45 -6.19
C LEU A 242 11.76 -29.66 -7.51
N LYS A 243 10.71 -28.89 -7.80
CA LYS A 243 9.97 -28.95 -9.07
C LYS A 243 10.59 -28.09 -10.16
N MET A 244 11.45 -27.13 -9.79
CA MET A 244 12.02 -26.18 -10.74
C MET A 244 13.12 -26.80 -11.60
N LYS A 245 13.39 -26.18 -12.75
CA LYS A 245 14.53 -26.53 -13.60
C LYS A 245 15.86 -26.32 -12.86
N PRO A 246 16.90 -27.14 -13.09
CA PRO A 246 18.20 -26.99 -12.44
C PRO A 246 18.88 -25.63 -12.64
N ASN A 247 18.63 -24.95 -13.76
CA ASN A 247 19.24 -23.66 -14.09
C ASN A 247 18.27 -22.47 -13.91
N VAL A 248 17.18 -22.65 -13.16
CA VAL A 248 16.21 -21.56 -12.93
C VAL A 248 16.86 -20.43 -12.13
N ILE A 249 16.49 -19.19 -12.45
CA ILE A 249 16.87 -18.02 -11.65
C ILE A 249 15.63 -17.47 -10.93
N ILE A 250 15.69 -17.39 -9.61
CA ILE A 250 14.61 -16.81 -8.79
C ILE A 250 14.88 -15.31 -8.56
N VAL A 251 13.88 -14.46 -8.77
CA VAL A 251 13.96 -13.02 -8.54
C VAL A 251 12.88 -12.62 -7.54
N ASN A 252 13.29 -12.16 -6.36
CA ASN A 252 12.38 -11.65 -5.34
C ASN A 252 12.70 -10.19 -5.00
N VAL A 253 11.87 -9.30 -5.54
CA VAL A 253 11.87 -7.85 -5.24
C VAL A 253 10.51 -7.44 -4.65
N ALA A 254 9.76 -8.40 -4.09
CA ALA A 254 8.43 -8.18 -3.54
C ALA A 254 8.47 -8.07 -2.02
N ARG A 255 8.54 -9.20 -1.31
CA ARG A 255 8.62 -9.25 0.16
C ARG A 255 9.53 -10.39 0.61
N GLY A 256 10.26 -10.15 1.69
CA GLY A 256 11.00 -11.18 2.41
C GLY A 256 10.06 -12.25 2.96
N GLY A 257 10.54 -13.48 3.08
CA GLY A 257 9.76 -14.61 3.61
C GLY A 257 8.71 -15.20 2.65
N ILE A 258 8.56 -14.70 1.41
CA ILE A 258 7.81 -15.43 0.38
C ILE A 258 8.63 -16.62 -0.15
N VAL A 259 9.94 -16.39 -0.31
CA VAL A 259 10.92 -17.46 -0.55
C VAL A 259 11.50 -17.83 0.80
N ASN A 260 11.46 -19.11 1.14
CA ASN A 260 12.09 -19.61 2.35
C ASN A 260 13.62 -19.48 2.23
N GLU A 261 14.23 -18.72 3.12
CA GLU A 261 15.65 -18.34 3.04
C GLU A 261 16.60 -19.53 3.26
N ASP A 262 16.23 -20.48 4.12
CA ASP A 262 17.01 -21.71 4.35
C ASP A 262 16.95 -22.62 3.12
N ALA A 263 15.76 -22.84 2.57
CA ALA A 263 15.58 -23.61 1.35
C ALA A 263 16.31 -22.98 0.16
N LEU A 264 16.31 -21.64 0.08
CA LEU A 264 17.04 -20.90 -0.93
C LEU A 264 18.56 -21.10 -0.77
N TYR A 265 19.09 -20.97 0.45
CA TYR A 265 20.51 -21.18 0.71
C TYR A 265 20.95 -22.59 0.32
N ASP A 266 20.23 -23.62 0.74
CA ASP A 266 20.54 -25.01 0.41
C ASP A 266 20.48 -25.24 -1.10
N ALA A 267 19.48 -24.67 -1.78
CA ALA A 267 19.35 -24.79 -3.22
C ALA A 267 20.51 -24.13 -3.99
N LEU A 268 20.95 -22.96 -3.55
CA LEU A 268 22.06 -22.21 -4.16
C LEU A 268 23.40 -22.91 -3.90
N LYS A 269 23.66 -23.27 -2.64
CA LYS A 269 24.90 -23.94 -2.21
C LYS A 269 25.12 -25.27 -2.93
N ASN A 270 24.05 -26.04 -3.12
CA ASN A 270 24.11 -27.33 -3.80
C ASN A 270 23.89 -27.24 -5.32
N ASN A 271 23.83 -26.03 -5.89
CA ASN A 271 23.56 -25.80 -7.32
C ASN A 271 22.29 -26.52 -7.82
N ARG A 272 21.27 -26.63 -6.97
CA ARG A 272 19.96 -27.17 -7.35
C ARG A 272 19.21 -26.19 -8.27
N ILE A 273 19.46 -24.90 -8.11
CA ILE A 273 18.96 -23.83 -8.99
C ILE A 273 20.16 -23.07 -9.57
N GLY A 274 19.94 -22.35 -10.67
CA GLY A 274 21.01 -21.61 -11.35
C GLY A 274 21.46 -20.37 -10.59
N GLY A 275 20.57 -19.80 -9.79
CA GLY A 275 20.88 -18.67 -8.91
C GLY A 275 19.65 -17.91 -8.44
N ALA A 276 19.89 -16.79 -7.75
CA ALA A 276 18.82 -15.91 -7.31
C ALA A 276 19.23 -14.43 -7.28
N CYS A 277 18.24 -13.54 -7.42
CA CYS A 277 18.36 -12.11 -7.18
C CYS A 277 17.37 -11.70 -6.09
N ILE A 278 17.86 -11.27 -4.93
CA ILE A 278 17.05 -11.01 -3.73
C ILE A 278 17.24 -9.56 -3.28
N ASP A 279 16.16 -8.79 -3.23
CA ASP A 279 16.18 -7.41 -2.72
C ASP A 279 15.57 -7.29 -1.31
N VAL A 280 14.86 -8.32 -0.84
CA VAL A 280 14.01 -8.27 0.34
C VAL A 280 14.20 -9.50 1.21
N PHE A 281 14.19 -9.32 2.53
CA PHE A 281 14.61 -10.36 3.50
C PHE A 281 13.60 -10.51 4.64
N THR A 282 13.56 -11.68 5.28
CA THR A 282 12.66 -11.96 6.42
C THR A 282 12.90 -11.02 7.60
N LYS A 283 14.15 -10.65 7.81
CA LYS A 283 14.63 -9.69 8.79
C LYS A 283 15.43 -8.63 8.05
N GLU A 284 15.17 -7.35 8.34
CA GLU A 284 15.91 -6.23 7.76
C GLU A 284 16.28 -5.22 8.87
N PRO A 285 17.54 -4.74 8.96
CA PRO A 285 18.70 -5.13 8.13
C PRO A 285 19.18 -6.57 8.38
N ILE A 286 19.90 -7.13 7.42
CA ILE A 286 20.49 -8.47 7.47
C ILE A 286 21.91 -8.45 6.91
N TYR A 287 22.74 -9.39 7.38
CA TYR A 287 24.13 -9.52 7.00
C TYR A 287 24.46 -10.98 6.67
N ALA A 288 25.60 -11.22 6.03
CA ALA A 288 25.99 -12.56 5.57
C ALA A 288 26.15 -13.59 6.71
N GLU A 289 26.38 -13.14 7.94
CA GLU A 289 26.39 -13.98 9.15
C GLU A 289 25.00 -14.54 9.50
N ASP A 290 23.94 -13.77 9.23
CA ASP A 290 22.54 -14.15 9.47
C ASP A 290 21.95 -14.90 8.26
N ALA A 291 22.35 -14.52 7.04
CA ALA A 291 21.88 -15.09 5.77
C ALA A 291 23.06 -15.44 4.85
N PRO A 292 23.64 -16.66 4.99
CA PRO A 292 24.85 -17.04 4.27
C PRO A 292 24.72 -17.04 2.74
N PHE A 293 23.49 -17.10 2.20
CA PHE A 293 23.27 -16.99 0.75
C PHE A 293 23.70 -15.64 0.17
N ILE A 294 23.78 -14.57 0.99
CA ILE A 294 24.30 -13.26 0.59
C ILE A 294 25.76 -13.36 0.09
N GLY A 295 26.53 -14.31 0.63
CA GLY A 295 27.93 -14.50 0.26
C GLY A 295 28.17 -15.47 -0.89
N LEU A 296 27.12 -16.01 -1.52
CA LEU A 296 27.26 -16.97 -2.62
C LEU A 296 27.39 -16.26 -3.98
N ASP A 297 28.32 -16.71 -4.81
CA ASP A 297 28.56 -16.12 -6.15
C ASP A 297 27.35 -16.22 -7.09
N ASN A 298 26.49 -17.21 -6.90
CA ASN A 298 25.23 -17.40 -7.64
C ASN A 298 24.02 -16.70 -6.99
N CYS A 299 24.25 -15.74 -6.10
CA CYS A 299 23.21 -14.90 -5.52
C CYS A 299 23.56 -13.41 -5.63
N ILE A 300 22.67 -12.62 -6.24
CA ILE A 300 22.79 -11.16 -6.25
C ILE A 300 21.84 -10.61 -5.21
N THR A 301 22.37 -9.88 -4.23
CA THR A 301 21.56 -9.26 -3.17
C THR A 301 21.65 -7.75 -3.19
N THR A 302 20.52 -7.08 -2.96
CA THR A 302 20.46 -5.62 -2.78
C THR A 302 19.70 -5.27 -1.50
N PRO A 303 20.07 -4.19 -0.79
CA PRO A 303 19.49 -3.84 0.50
C PRO A 303 18.15 -3.10 0.35
N HIS A 304 17.12 -3.78 -0.14
CA HIS A 304 15.75 -3.26 -0.31
C HIS A 304 15.68 -1.95 -1.12
N LEU A 305 16.27 -1.99 -2.31
CA LEU A 305 16.36 -0.87 -3.23
C LEU A 305 15.13 -0.68 -4.12
N GLY A 306 14.17 -1.61 -4.13
CA GLY A 306 13.06 -1.63 -5.10
C GLY A 306 12.30 -0.31 -5.25
N ALA A 307 12.16 0.46 -4.17
CA ALA A 307 11.51 1.77 -4.18
C ALA A 307 12.49 2.95 -4.00
N ASN A 308 13.80 2.68 -3.93
CA ASN A 308 14.81 3.67 -3.57
C ASN A 308 15.35 4.42 -4.80
N THR A 309 14.46 5.12 -5.51
CA THR A 309 14.79 6.02 -6.62
C THR A 309 14.26 7.42 -6.35
N ILE A 310 14.88 8.44 -6.96
CA ILE A 310 14.47 9.84 -6.78
C ILE A 310 13.01 10.02 -7.17
N GLU A 311 12.61 9.51 -8.32
CA GLU A 311 11.25 9.61 -8.86
C GLU A 311 10.23 8.93 -7.95
N ALA A 312 10.54 7.72 -7.46
CA ALA A 312 9.65 7.01 -6.56
C ALA A 312 9.49 7.76 -5.23
N GLN A 313 10.58 8.32 -4.70
CA GLN A 313 10.53 9.10 -3.46
C GLN A 313 9.69 10.37 -3.58
N ILE A 314 9.81 11.08 -4.70
CA ILE A 314 9.00 12.26 -4.98
C ILE A 314 7.52 11.89 -5.09
N GLU A 315 7.18 10.86 -5.87
CA GLU A 315 5.79 10.50 -6.12
C GLU A 315 5.09 9.93 -4.87
N VAL A 316 5.76 9.07 -4.09
CA VAL A 316 5.17 8.57 -2.82
C VAL A 316 5.03 9.68 -1.78
N ALA A 317 5.93 10.67 -1.75
CA ALA A 317 5.84 11.81 -0.84
C ALA A 317 4.66 12.72 -1.18
N LYS A 318 4.47 13.05 -2.46
CA LYS A 318 3.31 13.83 -2.92
C LYS A 318 2.00 13.13 -2.58
N LEU A 319 1.88 11.86 -2.94
CA LEU A 319 0.70 11.06 -2.62
C LEU A 319 0.48 10.98 -1.10
N ALA A 320 1.54 10.80 -0.30
CA ALA A 320 1.38 10.70 1.15
C ALA A 320 0.85 12.02 1.75
N ALA A 321 1.37 13.15 1.27
CA ALA A 321 0.90 14.47 1.65
C ALA A 321 -0.56 14.72 1.26
N GLU A 322 -0.95 14.36 0.04
CA GLU A 322 -2.35 14.45 -0.41
C GLU A 322 -3.28 13.57 0.44
N ARG A 323 -2.89 12.32 0.69
CA ARG A 323 -3.72 11.35 1.44
C ARG A 323 -3.90 11.76 2.89
N ILE A 324 -2.84 12.21 3.56
CA ILE A 324 -2.98 12.68 4.95
C ILE A 324 -3.86 13.93 5.02
N ALA A 325 -3.74 14.83 4.04
CA ALA A 325 -4.55 16.03 3.98
C ALA A 325 -6.04 15.73 3.79
N GLN A 326 -6.35 14.85 2.84
CA GLN A 326 -7.71 14.35 2.56
C GLN A 326 -8.34 13.67 3.79
N ALA A 327 -7.58 12.83 4.48
CA ALA A 327 -8.02 12.11 5.66
C ALA A 327 -8.34 13.06 6.83
N LEU A 328 -7.45 14.01 7.12
CA LEU A 328 -7.59 14.92 8.27
C LEU A 328 -8.65 16.01 8.04
N ASN A 329 -8.70 16.61 6.85
CA ASN A 329 -9.59 17.74 6.58
C ASN A 329 -11.00 17.31 6.16
N SER A 330 -11.11 16.27 5.31
CA SER A 330 -12.39 15.92 4.67
C SER A 330 -12.89 14.51 5.01
N LYS A 331 -12.18 13.75 5.84
CA LYS A 331 -12.50 12.34 6.16
C LYS A 331 -12.64 11.49 4.88
N ILE A 332 -11.88 11.85 3.84
CA ILE A 332 -11.81 11.11 2.58
C ILE A 332 -10.66 10.13 2.71
N PHE A 333 -10.97 8.85 2.53
CA PHE A 333 -10.01 7.78 2.60
C PHE A 333 -9.90 7.11 1.24
N ILE A 334 -8.74 7.29 0.62
CA ILE A 334 -8.34 6.66 -0.65
C ILE A 334 -7.16 5.75 -0.30
N ASP A 335 -7.13 4.53 -0.83
CA ASP A 335 -6.06 3.55 -0.58
C ASP A 335 -5.90 3.16 0.90
N ALA A 336 -6.97 3.30 1.69
CA ALA A 336 -6.98 2.82 3.07
C ALA A 336 -7.06 1.29 3.12
N VAL A 337 -6.27 0.68 4.01
CA VAL A 337 -6.10 -0.79 4.07
C VAL A 337 -6.88 -1.45 5.20
N ASN A 338 -7.45 -0.67 6.12
CA ASN A 338 -8.07 -1.18 7.34
C ASN A 338 -9.49 -0.63 7.61
N ILE A 339 -10.16 -0.12 6.59
CA ILE A 339 -11.58 0.27 6.64
C ILE A 339 -12.35 -0.48 5.54
N SER A 340 -13.65 -0.69 5.76
CA SER A 340 -14.52 -1.49 4.87
C SER A 340 -14.96 -0.74 3.61
N PHE A 341 -14.78 0.58 3.57
CA PHE A 341 -15.12 1.41 2.41
C PHE A 341 -13.87 2.14 1.91
N ASN A 342 -13.72 2.23 0.60
CA ASN A 342 -12.60 2.94 -0.02
C ASN A 342 -13.12 3.70 -1.25
N LEU A 343 -12.53 4.86 -1.52
CA LEU A 343 -12.85 5.68 -2.68
C LEU A 343 -11.76 5.54 -3.73
N SER A 344 -12.14 5.46 -5.00
CA SER A 344 -11.19 5.79 -6.06
C SER A 344 -10.91 7.30 -6.05
N GLU A 345 -9.78 7.73 -6.63
CA GLU A 345 -9.50 9.16 -6.79
C GLU A 345 -10.62 9.89 -7.54
N GLU A 346 -11.19 9.26 -8.57
CA GLU A 346 -12.30 9.81 -9.33
C GLU A 346 -13.58 9.99 -8.49
N MET A 347 -13.88 9.02 -7.62
CA MET A 347 -15.07 9.09 -6.76
C MET A 347 -14.88 10.09 -5.61
N ALA A 348 -13.65 10.24 -5.10
CA ALA A 348 -13.36 11.14 -3.98
C ALA A 348 -13.82 12.58 -4.25
N ASP A 349 -13.53 13.10 -5.44
CA ASP A 349 -13.92 14.47 -5.83
C ASP A 349 -15.45 14.61 -5.95
N ILE A 350 -16.13 13.61 -6.50
CA ILE A 350 -17.59 13.60 -6.67
C ILE A 350 -18.29 13.50 -5.31
N TYR A 351 -17.74 12.70 -4.39
CA TYR A 351 -18.39 12.34 -3.14
C TYR A 351 -18.12 13.30 -2.00
N ARG A 352 -17.00 14.03 -2.03
CA ARG A 352 -16.61 15.00 -1.00
C ARG A 352 -17.77 15.89 -0.50
N PRO A 353 -18.48 16.64 -1.36
CA PRO A 353 -19.53 17.55 -0.88
C PRO A 353 -20.64 16.82 -0.12
N TYR A 354 -20.88 15.54 -0.44
CA TYR A 354 -21.89 14.72 0.22
C TYR A 354 -21.40 14.09 1.51
N ILE A 355 -20.11 13.76 1.60
CA ILE A 355 -19.45 13.32 2.84
C ILE A 355 -19.46 14.47 3.85
N GLU A 356 -19.08 15.68 3.41
CA GLU A 356 -19.11 16.90 4.22
C GLU A 356 -20.53 17.27 4.64
N LEU A 357 -21.50 17.17 3.73
CA LEU A 357 -22.92 17.35 4.04
C LEU A 357 -23.41 16.35 5.08
N GLY A 358 -23.05 15.08 4.96
CA GLY A 358 -23.40 14.04 5.95
C GLY A 358 -22.86 14.37 7.34
N ALA A 359 -21.59 14.74 7.43
CA ALA A 359 -20.98 15.18 8.69
C ALA A 359 -21.65 16.45 9.26
N PHE A 360 -21.94 17.43 8.41
CA PHE A 360 -22.58 18.69 8.81
C PHE A 360 -23.99 18.46 9.33
N LEU A 361 -24.83 17.73 8.59
CA LEU A 361 -26.19 17.38 9.01
C LEU A 361 -26.19 16.60 10.32
N SER A 362 -25.22 15.70 10.51
CA SER A 362 -25.08 14.94 11.75
C SER A 362 -24.83 15.86 12.95
N LYS A 363 -23.83 16.74 12.84
CA LYS A 363 -23.52 17.72 13.89
C LYS A 363 -24.70 18.66 14.17
N PHE A 364 -25.42 19.08 13.12
CA PHE A 364 -26.59 19.93 13.24
C PHE A 364 -27.71 19.23 14.03
N ILE A 365 -28.09 18.01 13.61
CA ILE A 365 -29.14 17.22 14.25
C ILE A 365 -28.82 16.94 15.73
N THR A 366 -27.57 16.59 16.04
CA THR A 366 -27.14 16.29 17.41
C THR A 366 -27.14 17.49 18.36
N GLN A 367 -27.27 18.72 17.85
CA GLN A 367 -27.44 19.90 18.69
C GLN A 367 -28.91 20.13 19.07
N ILE A 368 -29.86 19.59 18.29
CA ILE A 368 -31.30 19.76 18.51
C ILE A 368 -31.77 18.87 19.66
N ASN A 369 -31.30 17.62 19.70
CA ASN A 369 -31.67 16.66 20.74
C ASN A 369 -30.43 15.93 21.29
N GLN A 370 -30.21 16.03 22.61
CA GLN A 370 -29.10 15.40 23.33
C GLN A 370 -29.43 13.99 23.86
N SER A 371 -30.69 13.58 23.81
CA SER A 371 -31.13 12.23 24.19
C SER A 371 -30.42 11.14 23.40
N LYS A 372 -30.33 9.95 23.99
CA LYS A 372 -29.68 8.79 23.38
C LYS A 372 -30.40 8.44 22.07
N ILE A 373 -29.62 8.27 21.01
CA ILE A 373 -30.13 7.88 19.69
C ILE A 373 -30.36 6.36 19.71
N VAL A 374 -31.58 5.92 19.39
CA VAL A 374 -31.96 4.50 19.34
C VAL A 374 -32.09 3.98 17.90
N SER A 375 -32.28 4.87 16.93
CA SER A 375 -32.23 4.48 15.51
C SER A 375 -31.83 5.63 14.60
N VAL A 376 -31.14 5.29 13.51
CA VAL A 376 -30.77 6.20 12.43
C VAL A 376 -31.32 5.66 11.12
N LYS A 377 -32.04 6.48 10.36
CA LYS A 377 -32.45 6.17 8.98
C LYS A 377 -31.85 7.19 8.03
N ILE A 378 -31.05 6.73 7.06
CA ILE A 378 -30.47 7.56 6.02
C ILE A 378 -31.15 7.24 4.69
N LYS A 379 -31.73 8.24 4.04
CA LYS A 379 -32.33 8.12 2.71
C LYS A 379 -31.60 9.00 1.72
N TYR A 380 -31.29 8.44 0.54
CA TYR A 380 -30.54 9.16 -0.49
C TYR A 380 -31.14 9.00 -1.90
N LYS A 381 -30.98 9.99 -2.76
CA LYS A 381 -31.39 9.96 -4.19
C LYS A 381 -30.26 10.55 -5.03
N GLY A 382 -30.02 10.00 -6.21
CA GLY A 382 -29.01 10.49 -7.16
C GLY A 382 -28.29 9.32 -7.82
N GLU A 383 -28.09 9.38 -9.14
CA GLU A 383 -27.38 8.33 -9.89
C GLU A 383 -25.88 8.30 -9.58
N ILE A 384 -25.34 9.41 -9.09
CA ILE A 384 -23.95 9.54 -8.66
C ILE A 384 -23.59 8.58 -7.52
N PHE A 385 -24.57 8.17 -6.71
CA PHE A 385 -24.36 7.31 -5.53
C PHE A 385 -24.31 5.84 -5.93
N THR A 386 -23.23 5.46 -6.61
CA THR A 386 -22.94 4.07 -7.00
C THR A 386 -22.51 3.21 -5.82
N ASN A 387 -21.80 3.81 -4.86
CA ASN A 387 -21.51 3.31 -3.53
C ASN A 387 -21.96 4.36 -2.51
N PHE A 388 -22.67 4.03 -1.43
CA PHE A 388 -23.07 5.02 -0.40
C PHE A 388 -22.31 4.85 0.93
N ASP A 389 -21.48 3.81 1.05
CA ASP A 389 -20.81 3.44 2.30
C ASP A 389 -19.88 4.54 2.85
N PRO A 390 -19.10 5.28 2.04
CA PRO A 390 -18.28 6.37 2.57
C PRO A 390 -19.09 7.47 3.24
N ILE A 391 -20.23 7.84 2.63
CA ILE A 391 -21.12 8.87 3.16
C ILE A 391 -21.83 8.35 4.42
N LYS A 392 -22.33 7.10 4.38
CA LYS A 392 -22.92 6.41 5.55
C LYS A 392 -21.96 6.42 6.72
N ALA A 393 -20.72 5.97 6.51
CA ALA A 393 -19.74 5.80 7.57
C ALA A 393 -19.38 7.13 8.24
N VAL A 394 -19.12 8.18 7.44
CA VAL A 394 -18.83 9.52 7.99
C VAL A 394 -20.03 10.12 8.71
N THR A 395 -21.23 9.94 8.16
CA THR A 395 -22.49 10.39 8.78
C THR A 395 -22.68 9.74 10.15
N LEU A 396 -22.63 8.40 10.21
CA LEU A 396 -22.82 7.66 11.45
C LEU A 396 -21.71 7.97 12.48
N GLN A 397 -20.45 7.95 12.07
CA GLN A 397 -19.34 8.32 12.97
C GLN A 397 -19.55 9.71 13.56
N SER A 398 -20.06 10.66 12.78
CA SER A 398 -20.28 12.04 13.23
C SER A 398 -21.55 12.21 14.06
N LEU A 399 -22.56 11.34 13.91
CA LEU A 399 -23.76 11.31 14.76
C LEU A 399 -23.45 10.85 16.18
N PHE A 400 -22.49 9.92 16.33
CA PHE A 400 -22.20 9.29 17.61
C PHE A 400 -20.86 9.72 18.22
N ASP A 401 -20.13 10.64 17.57
CA ASP A 401 -18.89 11.20 18.09
C ASP A 401 -19.09 11.73 19.53
N ARG A 402 -18.38 11.12 20.50
CA ARG A 402 -18.45 11.41 21.94
C ARG A 402 -19.82 11.22 22.60
N ARG A 403 -20.70 10.40 22.02
CA ARG A 403 -22.03 10.07 22.58
C ARG A 403 -22.14 8.65 23.15
N LEU A 404 -21.17 7.79 22.86
CA LEU A 404 -21.05 6.45 23.45
C LEU A 404 -19.80 6.39 24.35
N SER A 405 -19.76 5.41 25.25
CA SER A 405 -18.58 5.10 26.07
C SER A 405 -17.41 4.63 25.23
N GLU A 406 -17.70 3.89 24.15
CA GLU A 406 -16.71 3.38 23.21
C GLU A 406 -16.30 4.46 22.20
N ILE A 407 -15.03 4.43 21.79
CA ILE A 407 -14.55 5.27 20.70
C ILE A 407 -15.08 4.69 19.38
N ILE A 408 -15.92 5.44 18.69
CA ILE A 408 -16.47 5.06 17.39
C ILE A 408 -15.57 5.54 16.26
N THR A 409 -15.26 4.62 15.37
CA THR A 409 -14.26 4.78 14.31
C THR A 409 -14.85 4.24 13.01
N TYR A 410 -14.18 4.45 11.88
CA TYR A 410 -14.61 3.87 10.59
C TYR A 410 -14.48 2.35 10.52
N ILE A 411 -13.87 1.74 11.54
CA ILE A 411 -13.44 0.35 11.56
C ILE A 411 -14.42 -0.49 12.41
N ASN A 412 -14.72 0.00 13.62
CA ASN A 412 -15.60 -0.66 14.60
C ASN A 412 -17.04 -0.11 14.60
N LEU A 413 -17.38 0.75 13.64
CA LEU A 413 -18.67 1.45 13.59
C LEU A 413 -19.85 0.49 13.66
N GLU A 414 -19.88 -0.53 12.79
CA GLU A 414 -21.05 -1.40 12.68
C GLU A 414 -21.22 -2.29 13.92
N GLU A 415 -20.11 -2.79 14.46
CA GLU A 415 -20.09 -3.62 15.68
C GLU A 415 -20.61 -2.84 16.89
N ILE A 416 -20.06 -1.65 17.16
CA ILE A 416 -20.48 -0.82 18.30
C ILE A 416 -21.96 -0.44 18.20
N LEU A 417 -22.45 -0.10 17.00
CA LEU A 417 -23.86 0.26 16.81
C LEU A 417 -24.78 -0.94 17.09
N ILE A 418 -24.37 -2.17 16.74
CA ILE A 418 -25.11 -3.39 17.05
C ILE A 418 -25.11 -3.67 18.56
N GLU A 419 -23.95 -3.57 19.22
CA GLU A 419 -23.80 -3.78 20.66
C GLU A 419 -24.64 -2.81 21.49
N ASN A 420 -24.78 -1.58 21.00
CA ASN A 420 -25.61 -0.54 21.63
C ASN A 420 -27.09 -0.59 21.21
N GLU A 421 -27.51 -1.64 20.49
CA GLU A 421 -28.88 -1.86 19.99
C GLU A 421 -29.41 -0.74 19.08
N ILE A 422 -28.52 -0.02 18.41
CA ILE A 422 -28.87 1.10 17.51
C ILE A 422 -29.24 0.56 16.14
N LYS A 423 -30.48 0.79 15.72
CA LYS A 423 -30.96 0.36 14.40
C LYS A 423 -30.53 1.34 13.32
N VAL A 424 -29.83 0.86 12.29
CA VAL A 424 -29.44 1.65 11.12
C VAL A 424 -30.16 1.17 9.86
N ASP A 425 -30.94 2.03 9.23
CA ASP A 425 -31.59 1.78 7.92
C ASP A 425 -31.06 2.75 6.86
N VAL A 426 -30.42 2.22 5.81
CA VAL A 426 -29.92 3.03 4.69
C VAL A 426 -30.63 2.59 3.42
N GLY A 427 -31.16 3.52 2.63
CA GLY A 427 -31.75 3.15 1.35
C GLY A 427 -32.11 4.30 0.43
N LYS A 428 -32.45 3.96 -0.81
CA LYS A 428 -32.84 4.95 -1.82
C LYS A 428 -34.15 5.65 -1.47
N PHE A 429 -34.22 6.94 -1.77
CA PHE A 429 -35.40 7.78 -1.63
C PHE A 429 -36.13 7.86 -2.98
N ASN A 430 -37.26 7.17 -3.08
CA ASN A 430 -37.98 6.99 -4.35
C ASN A 430 -39.15 7.96 -4.55
N LYS A 431 -39.39 8.90 -3.62
CA LYS A 431 -40.48 9.87 -3.76
C LYS A 431 -40.05 11.07 -4.62
N PRO A 432 -40.99 11.71 -5.34
CA PRO A 432 -40.69 12.92 -6.11
C PRO A 432 -40.10 14.01 -5.21
N ILE A 433 -38.99 14.59 -5.66
CA ILE A 433 -38.31 15.71 -5.00
C ILE A 433 -37.54 16.51 -6.07
N ASN A 434 -37.50 17.83 -5.91
CA ASN A 434 -36.94 18.78 -6.88
C ASN A 434 -35.39 18.84 -6.87
N PHE A 435 -34.73 17.98 -6.11
CA PHE A 435 -33.27 17.86 -6.12
C PHE A 435 -32.85 16.63 -6.92
N GLU A 436 -31.83 16.79 -7.76
CA GLU A 436 -31.19 15.70 -8.50
C GLU A 436 -30.51 14.72 -7.54
N ASN A 437 -29.70 15.28 -6.62
CA ASN A 437 -29.04 14.55 -5.54
C ASN A 437 -29.60 14.98 -4.18
N TYR A 438 -29.88 14.02 -3.31
CA TYR A 438 -30.56 14.25 -2.04
C TYR A 438 -30.03 13.31 -0.97
N ILE A 439 -29.83 13.83 0.25
CA ILE A 439 -29.55 13.06 1.45
C ILE A 439 -30.48 13.56 2.56
N LYS A 440 -31.12 12.62 3.26
CA LYS A 440 -31.94 12.90 4.43
C LYS A 440 -31.61 11.94 5.55
N ILE A 441 -31.41 12.50 6.73
CA ILE A 441 -31.12 11.75 7.96
C ILE A 441 -32.33 11.90 8.88
N TYR A 442 -32.82 10.78 9.38
CA TYR A 442 -33.77 10.71 10.48
C TYR A 442 -33.06 10.07 11.66
N ILE A 443 -33.19 10.68 12.83
CA ILE A 443 -32.84 10.03 14.09
C ILE A 443 -34.12 9.80 14.88
N ARG A 444 -34.14 8.73 15.66
CA ARG A 444 -35.11 8.52 16.73
C ARG A 444 -34.33 8.46 18.03
N THR A 445 -34.81 9.16 19.04
CA THR A 445 -34.18 9.21 20.36
C THR A 445 -35.10 8.54 21.39
N GLU A 446 -34.62 8.33 22.62
CA GLU A 446 -35.41 7.69 23.68
C GLU A 446 -36.67 8.47 24.05
N ASP A 447 -36.65 9.79 23.88
CA ASP A 447 -37.74 10.74 24.12
C ASP A 447 -38.72 10.87 22.94
N GLY A 448 -38.47 10.21 21.80
CA GLY A 448 -39.36 10.19 20.64
C GLY A 448 -38.68 10.66 19.36
#